data_AF-A0A3M0BYW3-F1
#
_entry.id   AF-A0A3M0BYW3-F1
#
_cell.length_a   1.000
_cell.length_b   1.000
_cell.length_c   1.000
_cell.angle_alpha   90.00
_cell.angle_beta   90.00
_cell.angle_gamma   90.00
#
_symmetry.space_group_name_H-M   'P 1'
#
loop_
_entity.id
_entity.type
_entity.pdbx_description
1 polymer ?
#
loop_
_entity_poly.entity_id
_entity_poly.type
_entity_poly.pdbx_seq_one_letter_code
_entity_poly.pdbx_strand_id
1 'polypeptide(L)'
;MDTNTLAIYIHELRNQCLHIQTAYDLFNQAARNRAGSGILYGGQLVLSSASQISSILWPSRARARGRGDSLRSVLKLTEKHPLNDRRLSELWERSDEKLEEWIARTKGKQVAFDFVGDPTQLGDGVGDDCIFRGYNPNTRIFYLRGVAYNLQALADAISDVGGRVNAVYKQLFPEQAAREAEAAARAAEAQKAAQEQAAQQQAAQQQAAQQQAAQGQAVQQQPAQTTGQADAGADVAQTAAAQEAPVPIDLTDGSENGGAQNDGAGETPAKKTRTASRKAPAKKTAAAKAPAKKPAAKKPAVRKTAAGKKPATAKADSPKAES
;
A
#
# COMPACT_ATOMS: atom_id res chain seq x y z
N MET A 1 29.40 -6.18 -6.68
CA MET A 1 28.91 -4.84 -6.30
C MET A 1 29.86 -4.30 -5.26
N ASP A 2 30.36 -3.07 -5.39
CA ASP A 2 31.24 -2.46 -4.39
C ASP A 2 30.46 -2.10 -3.11
N THR A 3 31.19 -1.93 -2.00
CA THR A 3 30.61 -1.68 -0.68
C THR A 3 29.77 -0.40 -0.62
N ASN A 4 30.17 0.66 -1.32
CA ASN A 4 29.43 1.93 -1.31
C ASN A 4 28.10 1.81 -2.06
N THR A 5 28.12 1.19 -3.25
CA THR A 5 26.89 0.89 -3.99
C THR A 5 25.94 0.00 -3.19
N LEU A 6 26.47 -1.03 -2.51
CA LEU A 6 25.66 -1.89 -1.63
C LEU A 6 25.02 -1.07 -0.49
N ALA A 7 25.80 -0.23 0.18
CA ALA A 7 25.35 0.62 1.28
C ALA A 7 24.17 1.52 0.86
N ILE A 8 24.24 2.14 -0.33
CA ILE A 8 23.14 2.95 -0.89
C ILE A 8 21.86 2.11 -1.07
N TYR A 9 21.97 0.93 -1.69
CA TYR A 9 20.79 0.08 -1.92
C TYR A 9 20.20 -0.49 -0.64
N ILE A 10 21.04 -0.86 0.34
CA ILE A 10 20.55 -1.33 1.65
C ILE A 10 19.83 -0.22 2.40
N HIS A 11 20.35 1.01 2.34
CA HIS A 11 19.68 2.17 2.93
C HIS A 11 18.33 2.45 2.24
N GLU A 12 18.29 2.45 0.91
CA GLU A 12 17.06 2.65 0.15
C GLU A 12 16.02 1.55 0.44
N LEU A 13 16.42 0.27 0.42
CA LEU A 13 15.53 -0.84 0.76
C LEU A 13 14.97 -0.72 2.16
N ARG A 14 15.77 -0.24 3.12
CA ARG A 14 15.33 0.01 4.49
C ARG A 14 14.26 1.10 4.53
N ASN A 15 14.50 2.23 3.84
CA ASN A 15 13.52 3.32 3.77
C ASN A 15 12.19 2.84 3.17
N GLN A 16 12.25 2.01 2.11
CA GLN A 16 11.04 1.43 1.52
C GLN A 16 10.31 0.47 2.47
N CYS A 17 11.04 -0.30 3.29
CA CYS A 17 10.44 -1.12 4.34
C CYS A 17 9.75 -0.27 5.43
N LEU A 18 10.29 0.90 5.76
CA LEU A 18 9.64 1.83 6.70
C LEU A 18 8.39 2.46 6.09
N HIS A 19 8.44 2.91 4.83
CA HIS A 19 7.27 3.47 4.15
C HIS A 19 6.09 2.50 4.09
N ILE A 20 6.36 1.23 3.77
CA ILE A 20 5.30 0.23 3.71
C ILE A 20 4.76 -0.14 5.09
N GLN A 21 5.59 -0.11 6.14
CA GLN A 21 5.11 -0.29 7.50
C GLN A 21 4.11 0.80 7.86
N THR A 22 4.44 2.08 7.61
CA THR A 22 3.52 3.21 7.80
C THR A 22 2.24 3.04 6.97
N ALA A 23 2.34 2.55 5.72
CA ALA A 23 1.18 2.29 4.88
C ALA A 23 0.26 1.20 5.47
N TYR A 24 0.82 0.12 6.03
CA TYR A 24 0.04 -0.90 6.74
C TYR A 24 -0.61 -0.34 8.01
N ASP A 25 0.07 0.52 8.76
CA ASP A 25 -0.51 1.12 9.97
C ASP A 25 -1.73 1.98 9.60
N LEU A 26 -1.62 2.80 8.56
CA LEU A 26 -2.74 3.60 8.04
C LEU A 26 -3.88 2.70 7.54
N PHE A 27 -3.55 1.67 6.76
CA PHE A 27 -4.52 0.69 6.28
C PHE A 27 -5.27 0.00 7.43
N ASN A 28 -4.55 -0.48 8.43
CA ASN A 28 -5.11 -1.18 9.59
C ASN A 28 -5.95 -0.24 10.47
N GLN A 29 -5.56 1.02 10.61
CA GLN A 29 -6.38 2.03 11.27
C GLN A 29 -7.70 2.26 10.52
N ALA A 30 -7.64 2.46 9.20
CA ALA A 30 -8.84 2.63 8.38
C ALA A 30 -9.75 1.40 8.40
N ALA A 31 -9.17 0.20 8.36
CA ALA A 31 -9.90 -1.07 8.45
C ALA A 31 -10.64 -1.22 9.79
N ARG A 32 -9.98 -0.91 10.92
CA ARG A 32 -10.61 -0.91 12.25
C ARG A 32 -11.77 0.07 12.35
N ASN A 33 -11.62 1.24 11.74
CA ASN A 33 -12.65 2.28 11.71
C ASN A 33 -13.71 2.07 10.62
N ARG A 34 -13.62 0.99 9.83
CA ARG A 34 -14.47 0.72 8.66
C ARG A 34 -14.54 1.90 7.67
N ALA A 35 -13.46 2.68 7.57
CA ALA A 35 -13.35 3.83 6.70
C ALA A 35 -12.96 3.36 5.28
N GLY A 36 -13.95 3.07 4.44
CA GLY A 36 -13.76 2.46 3.11
C GLY A 36 -12.72 3.18 2.24
N SER A 37 -12.81 4.50 2.10
CA SER A 37 -11.84 5.30 1.35
C SER A 37 -10.41 5.18 1.90
N GLY A 38 -10.26 5.15 3.23
CA GLY A 38 -8.98 4.96 3.90
C GLY A 38 -8.38 3.57 3.69
N ILE A 39 -9.21 2.52 3.65
CA ILE A 39 -8.79 1.15 3.32
C ILE A 39 -8.22 1.10 1.91
N LEU A 40 -8.93 1.68 0.94
CA LEU A 40 -8.51 1.68 -0.46
C LEU A 40 -7.23 2.51 -0.68
N TYR A 41 -7.14 3.67 -0.03
CA TYR A 41 -5.94 4.50 -0.07
C TYR A 41 -4.73 3.79 0.56
N GLY A 42 -4.89 3.26 1.78
CA GLY A 42 -3.84 2.51 2.48
C GLY A 42 -3.37 1.30 1.69
N GLY A 43 -4.28 0.53 1.10
CA GLY A 43 -3.93 -0.64 0.28
C GLY A 43 -3.16 -0.25 -0.98
N GLN A 44 -3.52 0.86 -1.62
CA GLN A 44 -2.76 1.39 -2.76
C GLN A 44 -1.35 1.85 -2.36
N LEU A 45 -1.18 2.48 -1.19
CA LEU A 45 0.14 2.82 -0.66
C LEU A 45 0.99 1.58 -0.38
N VAL A 46 0.39 0.53 0.21
CA VAL A 46 1.07 -0.76 0.44
C VAL A 46 1.57 -1.33 -0.89
N LEU A 47 0.73 -1.41 -1.92
CA LEU A 47 1.17 -1.89 -3.23
C LEU A 47 2.24 -1.00 -3.87
N SER A 48 2.19 0.31 -3.63
CA SER A 48 3.16 1.26 -4.16
C SER A 48 4.57 0.99 -3.62
N SER A 49 4.72 0.93 -2.31
CA SER A 49 6.01 0.64 -1.68
C SER A 49 6.47 -0.80 -1.93
N ALA A 50 5.55 -1.78 -1.96
CA ALA A 50 5.88 -3.17 -2.26
C ALA A 50 6.43 -3.32 -3.70
N SER A 51 5.83 -2.60 -4.66
CA SER A 51 6.31 -2.53 -6.04
C SER A 51 7.73 -1.98 -6.12
N GLN A 52 8.05 -0.94 -5.35
CA GLN A 52 9.40 -0.36 -5.32
C GLN A 52 10.44 -1.36 -4.79
N ILE A 53 10.17 -2.02 -3.65
CA ILE A 53 11.03 -3.08 -3.11
C ILE A 53 11.22 -4.20 -4.14
N SER A 54 10.12 -4.65 -4.74
CA SER A 54 10.11 -5.68 -5.78
C SER A 54 10.97 -5.29 -6.98
N SER A 55 10.86 -4.05 -7.47
CA SER A 55 11.63 -3.55 -8.63
C SER A 55 13.14 -3.41 -8.36
N ILE A 56 13.53 -3.16 -7.11
CA ILE A 56 14.94 -3.09 -6.70
C ILE A 56 15.55 -4.49 -6.69
N LEU A 57 14.86 -5.45 -6.05
CA LEU A 57 15.31 -6.82 -5.82
C LEU A 57 15.14 -7.73 -7.06
N TRP A 58 14.05 -7.60 -7.81
CA TRP A 58 13.70 -8.34 -9.03
C TRP A 58 13.38 -7.40 -10.20
N PRO A 59 14.37 -6.68 -10.73
CA PRO A 59 14.13 -5.71 -11.80
C PRO A 59 13.67 -6.38 -13.10
N SER A 60 12.65 -5.80 -13.74
CA SER A 60 12.14 -6.22 -15.05
C SER A 60 13.19 -6.06 -16.17
N ARG A 61 13.98 -4.98 -16.10
CA ARG A 61 14.94 -4.58 -17.15
C ARG A 61 16.23 -5.40 -17.09
N ALA A 62 16.63 -5.95 -18.24
CA ALA A 62 17.82 -6.80 -18.38
C ALA A 62 19.10 -6.18 -17.79
N ARG A 63 19.33 -4.87 -18.05
CA ARG A 63 20.52 -4.15 -17.56
C ARG A 63 20.65 -4.08 -16.03
N ALA A 64 19.55 -4.24 -15.30
CA ALA A 64 19.52 -4.14 -13.85
C ALA A 64 19.51 -5.52 -13.16
N ARG A 65 19.42 -6.63 -13.90
CA ARG A 65 19.34 -7.99 -13.32
C ARG A 65 20.54 -8.32 -12.44
N GLY A 66 21.76 -8.03 -12.91
CA GLY A 66 22.97 -8.29 -12.13
C GLY A 66 23.02 -7.57 -10.78
N ARG A 67 22.41 -6.37 -10.69
CA ARG A 67 22.21 -5.67 -9.41
C ARG A 67 21.25 -6.44 -8.51
N GLY A 68 20.08 -6.79 -9.01
CA GLY A 68 19.08 -7.55 -8.26
C GLY A 68 19.66 -8.86 -7.72
N ASP A 69 20.36 -9.62 -8.57
CA ASP A 69 20.96 -10.90 -8.19
C ASP A 69 22.02 -10.73 -7.08
N SER A 70 22.84 -9.67 -7.17
CA SER A 70 23.81 -9.32 -6.13
C SER A 70 23.13 -9.02 -4.80
N LEU A 71 22.07 -8.21 -4.80
CA LEU A 71 21.32 -7.84 -3.59
C LEU A 71 20.64 -9.07 -2.97
N ARG A 72 19.98 -9.91 -3.77
CA ARG A 72 19.32 -11.13 -3.29
C ARG A 72 20.32 -12.13 -2.71
N SER A 73 21.52 -12.23 -3.28
CA SER A 73 22.61 -13.05 -2.73
C SER A 73 23.04 -12.55 -1.35
N VAL A 74 23.27 -11.25 -1.20
CA VAL A 74 23.63 -10.63 0.11
C VAL A 74 22.53 -10.84 1.16
N LEU A 75 21.27 -10.63 0.77
CA LEU A 75 20.12 -10.80 1.66
C LEU A 75 19.72 -12.27 1.86
N LYS A 76 20.34 -13.21 1.13
CA LYS A 76 20.01 -14.64 1.12
C LYS A 76 18.52 -14.91 0.81
N LEU A 77 17.97 -14.17 -0.15
CA LEU A 77 16.59 -14.31 -0.59
C LEU A 77 16.47 -15.41 -1.65
N THR A 78 15.42 -16.21 -1.56
CA THR A 78 15.14 -17.25 -2.55
C THR A 78 14.45 -16.65 -3.79
N GLU A 79 14.54 -17.36 -4.93
CA GLU A 79 13.87 -16.91 -6.15
C GLU A 79 12.34 -17.07 -6.07
N LYS A 80 11.84 -18.07 -5.31
CA LYS A 80 10.40 -18.27 -5.07
C LYS A 80 9.93 -17.41 -3.89
N HIS A 81 9.97 -16.10 -4.05
CA HIS A 81 9.55 -15.14 -3.03
C HIS A 81 8.23 -14.44 -3.43
N PRO A 82 7.29 -14.13 -2.50
CA PRO A 82 6.04 -13.44 -2.85
C PRO A 82 6.24 -12.07 -3.51
N LEU A 83 7.34 -11.38 -3.19
CA LEU A 83 7.72 -10.11 -3.84
C LEU A 83 8.32 -10.31 -5.25
N ASN A 84 8.63 -11.54 -5.68
CA ASN A 84 9.02 -11.85 -7.06
C ASN A 84 7.79 -12.07 -7.96
N ASP A 85 6.72 -11.31 -7.74
CA ASP A 85 5.61 -11.24 -8.68
C ASP A 85 5.90 -10.15 -9.71
N ARG A 86 6.03 -10.55 -10.97
CA ARG A 86 6.27 -9.61 -12.07
C ARG A 86 5.17 -8.55 -12.19
N ARG A 87 3.92 -8.89 -11.86
CA ARG A 87 2.78 -7.95 -11.86
C ARG A 87 2.95 -6.87 -10.79
N LEU A 88 3.67 -7.18 -9.72
CA LEU A 88 3.99 -6.24 -8.64
C LEU A 88 5.19 -5.37 -9.01
N SER A 89 6.29 -5.94 -9.51
CA SER A 89 7.49 -5.16 -9.89
C SER A 89 7.23 -4.18 -11.03
N GLU A 90 6.34 -4.54 -11.95
CA GLU A 90 5.95 -3.69 -13.07
C GLU A 90 4.71 -2.84 -12.77
N LEU A 91 4.15 -2.87 -11.55
CA LEU A 91 2.83 -2.29 -11.25
C LEU A 91 2.63 -0.87 -11.78
N TRP A 92 3.64 -0.02 -11.59
CA TRP A 92 3.63 1.38 -12.04
C TRP A 92 4.39 1.62 -13.36
N GLU A 93 5.04 0.61 -13.91
CA GLU A 93 5.65 0.72 -15.24
C GLU A 93 4.54 0.69 -16.31
N ARG A 94 4.49 1.74 -17.14
CA ARG A 94 3.53 1.89 -18.25
C ARG A 94 2.08 1.85 -17.76
N SER A 95 1.81 2.61 -16.69
CA SER A 95 0.51 2.63 -16.02
C SER A 95 -0.62 3.15 -16.90
N ASP A 96 -0.29 3.99 -17.87
CA ASP A 96 -1.18 4.49 -18.93
C ASP A 96 -1.54 3.37 -19.92
N GLU A 97 -0.56 2.69 -20.50
CA GLU A 97 -0.80 1.54 -21.40
C GLU A 97 -1.63 0.45 -20.72
N LYS A 98 -1.30 0.12 -19.46
CA LYS A 98 -2.04 -0.88 -18.67
C LYS A 98 -3.48 -0.45 -18.36
N LEU A 99 -3.73 0.85 -18.23
CA LEU A 99 -5.08 1.36 -18.03
C LEU A 99 -5.89 1.18 -19.32
N GLU A 100 -5.33 1.54 -20.46
CA GLU A 100 -5.97 1.34 -21.78
C GLU A 100 -6.24 -0.15 -22.07
N GLU A 101 -5.27 -1.03 -21.81
CA GLU A 101 -5.45 -2.49 -21.93
C GLU A 101 -6.54 -3.03 -21.00
N TRP A 102 -6.66 -2.48 -19.80
CA TRP A 102 -7.73 -2.85 -18.88
C TRP A 102 -9.09 -2.36 -19.38
N ILE A 103 -9.21 -1.09 -19.80
CA ILE A 103 -10.43 -0.52 -20.40
C ILE A 103 -10.88 -1.34 -21.61
N ALA A 104 -9.95 -1.72 -22.49
CA ALA A 104 -10.27 -2.55 -23.66
C ALA A 104 -10.82 -3.93 -23.28
N ARG A 105 -10.31 -4.55 -22.21
CA ARG A 105 -10.76 -5.88 -21.71
C ARG A 105 -12.08 -5.85 -20.94
N THR A 106 -12.42 -4.70 -20.34
CA THR A 106 -13.67 -4.52 -19.59
C THR A 106 -14.77 -3.86 -20.41
N LYS A 107 -14.50 -3.54 -21.68
CA LYS A 107 -15.49 -2.96 -22.60
C LYS A 107 -16.75 -3.82 -22.69
N GLY A 108 -17.90 -3.22 -22.40
CA GLY A 108 -19.22 -3.88 -22.43
C GLY A 108 -19.54 -4.75 -21.22
N LYS A 109 -18.66 -4.79 -20.20
CA LYS A 109 -18.90 -5.46 -18.92
C LYS A 109 -19.26 -4.43 -17.84
N GLN A 110 -19.94 -4.89 -16.79
CA GLN A 110 -20.16 -4.08 -15.60
C GLN A 110 -18.87 -3.98 -14.79
N VAL A 111 -18.49 -2.75 -14.44
CA VAL A 111 -17.24 -2.44 -13.71
C VAL A 111 -17.58 -1.98 -12.30
N ALA A 112 -16.84 -2.50 -11.31
CA ALA A 112 -16.91 -2.03 -9.94
C ALA A 112 -15.74 -1.09 -9.61
N PHE A 113 -16.06 0.07 -9.04
CA PHE A 113 -15.10 1.05 -8.56
C PHE A 113 -15.16 1.12 -7.03
N ASP A 114 -13.99 1.26 -6.41
CA ASP A 114 -13.83 1.59 -4.99
C ASP A 114 -14.69 0.74 -4.03
N PHE A 115 -14.59 -0.58 -4.18
CA PHE A 115 -15.41 -1.53 -3.45
C PHE A 115 -14.67 -2.12 -2.24
N VAL A 116 -15.31 -2.15 -1.07
CA VAL A 116 -14.81 -2.87 0.11
C VAL A 116 -15.84 -3.90 0.54
N GLY A 117 -15.54 -5.18 0.36
CA GLY A 117 -16.47 -6.27 0.60
C GLY A 117 -16.10 -7.54 -0.15
N ASP A 118 -17.00 -8.52 -0.14
CA ASP A 118 -16.81 -9.75 -0.90
C ASP A 118 -17.26 -9.54 -2.36
N PRO A 119 -16.40 -9.76 -3.37
CA PRO A 119 -16.77 -9.61 -4.78
C PRO A 119 -18.02 -10.40 -5.19
N THR A 120 -18.33 -11.51 -4.50
CA THR A 120 -19.56 -12.29 -4.75
C THR A 120 -20.85 -11.51 -4.50
N GLN A 121 -20.78 -10.39 -3.78
CA GLN A 121 -21.91 -9.50 -3.50
C GLN A 121 -22.20 -8.50 -4.64
N LEU A 122 -21.33 -8.40 -5.65
CA LEU A 122 -21.48 -7.45 -6.76
C LEU A 122 -22.50 -7.91 -7.84
N GLY A 123 -23.08 -9.10 -7.65
CA GLY A 123 -24.05 -9.70 -8.57
C GLY A 123 -23.42 -10.49 -9.71
N ASP A 124 -24.26 -11.27 -10.41
CA ASP A 124 -23.84 -12.05 -11.57
C ASP A 124 -23.39 -11.11 -12.69
N GLY A 125 -22.11 -11.17 -13.07
CA GLY A 125 -21.55 -10.43 -14.21
C GLY A 125 -20.36 -9.52 -13.89
N VAL A 126 -20.07 -9.25 -12.62
CA VAL A 126 -18.84 -8.53 -12.23
C VAL A 126 -17.76 -9.55 -11.87
N GLY A 127 -16.97 -9.94 -12.86
CA GLY A 127 -15.78 -10.76 -12.63
C GLY A 127 -14.68 -9.98 -11.91
N ASP A 128 -13.74 -10.70 -11.28
CA ASP A 128 -12.57 -10.10 -10.63
C ASP A 128 -11.78 -9.18 -11.58
N ASP A 129 -11.76 -9.48 -12.88
CA ASP A 129 -11.12 -8.67 -13.93
C ASP A 129 -11.77 -7.30 -14.13
N CYS A 130 -13.03 -7.14 -13.70
CA CYS A 130 -13.84 -5.93 -13.81
C CYS A 130 -13.81 -5.06 -12.54
N ILE A 131 -13.04 -5.43 -11.52
CA ILE A 131 -12.84 -4.62 -10.33
C ILE A 131 -11.68 -3.65 -10.56
N PHE A 132 -11.96 -2.35 -10.61
CA PHE A 132 -10.94 -1.33 -10.80
C PHE A 132 -10.07 -1.16 -9.56
N ARG A 133 -10.70 -1.07 -8.39
CA ARG A 133 -10.03 -0.98 -7.09
C ARG A 133 -10.96 -1.55 -6.03
N GLY A 134 -10.44 -2.44 -5.20
CA GLY A 134 -11.25 -2.97 -4.10
C GLY A 134 -10.48 -3.79 -3.09
N TYR A 135 -11.12 -4.11 -1.97
CA TYR A 135 -10.53 -4.91 -0.91
C TYR A 135 -11.56 -5.88 -0.31
N ASN A 136 -11.19 -7.16 -0.24
CA ASN A 136 -11.97 -8.18 0.45
C ASN A 136 -11.39 -8.43 1.85
N PRO A 137 -12.11 -8.05 2.94
CA PRO A 137 -11.61 -8.22 4.31
C PRO A 137 -11.51 -9.69 4.76
N ASN A 138 -12.30 -10.60 4.17
CA ASN A 138 -12.30 -12.02 4.53
C ASN A 138 -11.07 -12.73 3.96
N THR A 139 -10.74 -12.46 2.70
CA THR A 139 -9.61 -13.10 2.00
C THR A 139 -8.31 -12.30 2.08
N ARG A 140 -8.38 -11.05 2.54
CA ARG A 140 -7.26 -10.07 2.58
C ARG A 140 -6.67 -9.80 1.20
N ILE A 141 -7.50 -9.91 0.17
CA ILE A 141 -7.13 -9.64 -1.22
C ILE A 141 -7.47 -8.19 -1.56
N PHE A 142 -6.46 -7.47 -2.04
CA PHE A 142 -6.62 -6.15 -2.65
C PHE A 142 -6.62 -6.29 -4.17
N TYR A 143 -7.65 -5.75 -4.81
CA TYR A 143 -7.82 -5.72 -6.24
C TYR A 143 -7.36 -4.37 -6.78
N LEU A 144 -6.55 -4.39 -7.83
CA LEU A 144 -6.17 -3.19 -8.57
C LEU A 144 -6.18 -3.53 -10.07
N ARG A 145 -7.12 -2.92 -10.81
CA ARG A 145 -7.32 -3.09 -12.25
C ARG A 145 -7.42 -4.56 -12.66
N GLY A 146 -8.26 -5.30 -11.96
CA GLY A 146 -8.49 -6.72 -12.19
C GLY A 146 -7.40 -7.66 -11.72
N VAL A 147 -6.37 -7.16 -11.03
CA VAL A 147 -5.29 -7.99 -10.47
C VAL A 147 -5.45 -8.11 -8.96
N ALA A 148 -5.51 -9.34 -8.47
CA ALA A 148 -5.60 -9.69 -7.06
C ALA A 148 -4.21 -9.77 -6.41
N TYR A 149 -4.04 -9.06 -5.29
CA TYR A 149 -2.84 -9.05 -4.45
C TYR A 149 -3.21 -9.47 -3.02
N ASN A 150 -2.59 -10.53 -2.50
CA ASN A 150 -2.79 -10.94 -1.12
C ASN A 150 -1.95 -10.06 -0.18
N LEU A 151 -2.59 -9.14 0.55
CA LEU A 151 -1.88 -8.20 1.41
C LEU A 151 -1.21 -8.89 2.60
N GLN A 152 -1.76 -9.97 3.13
CA GLN A 152 -1.10 -10.70 4.22
C GLN A 152 0.21 -11.34 3.75
N ALA A 153 0.19 -12.03 2.61
CA ALA A 153 1.39 -12.64 2.05
C ALA A 153 2.46 -11.59 1.72
N LEU A 154 2.05 -10.40 1.30
CA LEU A 154 2.96 -9.27 1.12
C LEU A 154 3.54 -8.81 2.47
N ALA A 155 2.72 -8.62 3.50
CA ALA A 155 3.18 -8.22 4.83
C ALA A 155 4.25 -9.17 5.39
N ASP A 156 4.02 -10.48 5.29
CA ASP A 156 4.96 -11.51 5.75
C ASP A 156 6.28 -11.44 4.96
N ALA A 157 6.19 -11.29 3.64
CA ALA A 157 7.34 -11.17 2.75
C ALA A 157 8.16 -9.89 2.99
N ILE A 158 7.48 -8.79 3.30
CA ILE A 158 8.11 -7.51 3.66
C ILE A 158 8.80 -7.61 5.01
N SER A 159 8.20 -8.30 5.99
CA SER A 159 8.82 -8.53 7.29
C SER A 159 10.13 -9.33 7.16
N ASP A 160 10.14 -10.39 6.34
CA ASP A 160 11.36 -11.17 6.04
C ASP A 160 12.45 -10.30 5.39
N VAL A 161 12.11 -9.54 4.34
CA VAL A 161 13.07 -8.63 3.68
C VAL A 161 13.55 -7.55 4.65
N GLY A 162 12.67 -6.92 5.41
CA GLY A 162 13.00 -5.88 6.38
C GLY A 162 13.94 -6.39 7.46
N GLY A 163 13.72 -7.59 7.99
CA GLY A 163 14.63 -8.24 8.96
C GLY A 163 16.04 -8.44 8.40
N ARG A 164 16.14 -8.95 7.16
CA ARG A 164 17.44 -9.17 6.48
C ARG A 164 18.15 -7.88 6.15
N VAL A 165 17.41 -6.89 5.63
CA VAL A 165 17.94 -5.55 5.31
C VAL A 165 18.47 -4.89 6.56
N ASN A 166 17.73 -4.93 7.67
CA ASN A 166 18.18 -4.35 8.94
C ASN A 166 19.41 -5.07 9.51
N ALA A 167 19.54 -6.40 9.33
CA ALA A 167 20.73 -7.13 9.74
C ALA A 167 21.98 -6.66 8.97
N VAL A 168 21.88 -6.50 7.65
CA VAL A 168 22.97 -5.99 6.80
C VAL A 168 23.24 -4.51 7.10
N TYR A 169 22.20 -3.70 7.31
CA TYR A 169 22.33 -2.29 7.67
C TYR A 169 23.14 -2.09 8.95
N LYS A 170 22.89 -2.89 9.99
CA LYS A 170 23.67 -2.85 11.24
C LYS A 170 25.15 -3.17 11.05
N GLN A 171 25.48 -4.05 10.10
CA GLN A 171 26.87 -4.39 9.76
C GLN A 171 27.56 -3.26 8.99
N LEU A 172 26.84 -2.59 8.09
CA LEU A 172 27.38 -1.50 7.27
C LEU A 172 27.44 -0.15 8.02
N PHE A 173 26.55 0.07 8.99
CA PHE A 173 26.38 1.36 9.68
C PHE A 173 26.23 1.21 11.21
N PRO A 174 27.24 0.65 11.91
CA PRO A 174 27.13 0.33 13.33
C PRO A 174 26.84 1.55 14.22
N GLU A 175 27.48 2.69 13.96
CA GLU A 175 27.27 3.92 14.75
C GLU A 175 25.87 4.54 14.56
N GLN A 176 25.31 4.43 13.36
CA GLN A 176 23.94 4.90 13.10
C GLN A 176 22.93 3.98 13.77
N ALA A 177 23.12 2.66 13.64
CA ALA A 177 22.28 1.67 14.27
C ALA A 177 22.26 1.79 15.81
N ALA A 178 23.42 2.08 16.43
CA ALA A 178 23.50 2.30 17.87
C ALA A 178 22.70 3.55 18.31
N ARG A 179 22.85 4.67 17.59
CA ARG A 179 22.09 5.90 17.86
C ARG A 179 20.58 5.70 17.70
N GLU A 180 20.16 4.98 16.66
CA GLU A 180 18.75 4.67 16.44
C GLU A 180 18.19 3.75 17.52
N ALA A 181 18.95 2.76 17.99
CA ALA A 181 18.52 1.89 19.09
C ALA A 181 18.35 2.67 20.39
N GLU A 182 19.27 3.58 20.69
CA GLU A 182 19.17 4.49 21.85
C GLU A 182 17.97 5.44 21.72
N ALA A 183 17.73 5.99 20.52
CA ALA A 183 16.56 6.83 20.26
C ALA A 183 15.24 6.05 20.41
N ALA A 184 15.18 4.81 19.91
CA ALA A 184 14.02 3.94 20.06
C ALA A 184 13.75 3.56 21.52
N ALA A 185 14.80 3.28 22.31
CA ALA A 185 14.68 3.00 23.74
C ALA A 185 14.10 4.21 24.49
N ARG A 186 14.62 5.42 24.21
CA ARG A 186 14.09 6.67 24.78
C ARG A 186 12.64 6.93 24.38
N ALA A 187 12.28 6.69 23.13
CA ALA A 187 10.91 6.84 22.65
C ALA A 187 9.95 5.84 23.33
N ALA A 188 10.37 4.59 23.52
CA ALA A 188 9.57 3.57 24.20
C ALA A 188 9.36 3.91 25.69
N GLU A 189 10.40 4.39 26.37
CA GLU A 189 10.31 4.87 27.76
C GLU A 189 9.35 6.07 27.87
N ALA A 190 9.45 7.04 26.95
CA ALA A 190 8.55 8.19 26.91
C ALA A 190 7.09 7.79 26.65
N GLN A 191 6.85 6.83 25.75
CA GLN A 191 5.50 6.30 25.49
C GLN A 191 4.92 5.58 26.71
N LYS A 192 5.72 4.78 27.41
CA LYS A 192 5.31 4.10 28.64
C LYS A 192 4.94 5.12 29.73
N ALA A 193 5.78 6.14 29.94
CA ALA A 193 5.50 7.22 30.88
C ALA A 193 4.20 7.97 30.52
N ALA A 194 3.96 8.26 29.24
CA ALA A 194 2.74 8.91 28.79
C ALA A 194 1.49 8.04 29.01
N GLN A 195 1.59 6.72 28.79
CA GLN A 195 0.50 5.78 29.08
C GLN A 195 0.19 5.69 30.57
N GLU A 196 1.20 5.65 31.43
CA GLU A 196 1.04 5.66 32.89
C GLU A 196 0.38 6.96 33.37
N GLN A 197 0.80 8.11 32.85
CA GLN A 197 0.18 9.40 33.15
C GLN A 197 -1.28 9.45 32.68
N ALA A 198 -1.59 8.96 31.49
CA ALA A 198 -2.96 8.91 30.98
C ALA A 198 -3.85 8.00 31.84
N ALA A 199 -3.33 6.85 32.28
CA ALA A 199 -4.05 5.93 33.17
C ALA A 199 -4.31 6.57 34.55
N GLN A 200 -3.33 7.28 35.12
CA GLN A 200 -3.51 8.02 36.38
C GLN A 200 -4.55 9.13 36.26
N GLN A 201 -4.55 9.88 35.15
CA GLN A 201 -5.56 10.92 34.89
C GLN A 201 -6.97 10.33 34.74
N GLN A 202 -7.12 9.22 34.03
CA GLN A 202 -8.40 8.53 33.90
C GLN A 202 -8.90 8.00 35.25
N ALA A 203 -8.01 7.44 36.08
CA ALA A 203 -8.36 6.99 37.43
C ALA A 203 -8.81 8.15 38.33
N ALA A 204 -8.11 9.28 38.30
CA ALA A 204 -8.48 10.48 39.05
C ALA A 204 -9.85 11.04 38.61
N GLN A 205 -10.12 11.08 37.30
CA GLN A 205 -11.43 11.50 36.76
C GLN A 205 -12.56 10.57 37.20
N GLN A 206 -12.34 9.26 37.21
CA GLN A 206 -13.32 8.28 37.70
C GLN A 206 -13.60 8.45 39.19
N GLN A 207 -12.57 8.65 40.01
CA GLN A 207 -12.74 8.91 41.44
C GLN A 207 -13.51 10.21 41.72
N ALA A 208 -13.20 11.28 40.98
CA ALA A 208 -13.93 12.55 41.10
C ALA A 208 -15.41 12.40 40.70
N ALA A 209 -15.71 11.67 39.62
CA ALA A 209 -17.09 11.40 39.20
C ALA A 209 -17.88 10.58 40.24
N GLN A 210 -17.25 9.58 40.87
CA GLN A 210 -17.87 8.79 41.94
C GLN A 210 -18.18 9.63 43.19
N GLN A 211 -17.28 10.54 43.56
CA GLN A 211 -17.50 11.45 44.69
C GLN A 211 -18.66 12.42 44.43
N GLN A 212 -18.78 12.95 43.21
CA GLN A 212 -19.90 13.81 42.81
C GLN A 212 -21.24 13.05 42.83
N ALA A 213 -21.25 11.80 42.35
CA ALA A 213 -22.46 10.97 42.39
C ALA A 213 -22.92 10.64 43.82
N ALA A 214 -22.00 10.38 44.75
CA ALA A 214 -22.32 10.13 46.15
C ALA A 214 -22.92 11.36 46.86
N GLN A 215 -22.42 12.56 46.54
CA GLN A 215 -22.96 13.81 47.11
C GLN A 215 -24.37 14.12 46.57
N GLY A 216 -24.65 13.78 45.31
CA GLY A 216 -25.99 13.98 44.71
C GLY A 216 -27.09 13.13 45.35
N GLN A 217 -26.78 11.91 45.83
CA GLN A 217 -27.78 11.03 46.46
C GLN A 217 -28.16 11.45 47.89
N ALA A 218 -27.27 12.17 48.60
CA ALA A 218 -27.54 12.63 49.96
C ALA A 218 -28.62 13.73 50.03
N VAL A 219 -28.90 14.43 48.92
CA VAL A 219 -29.87 15.54 48.89
C VAL A 219 -31.32 15.06 48.67
N GLN A 220 -31.55 13.82 48.20
CA GLN A 220 -32.91 13.30 47.93
C GLN A 220 -33.58 12.51 49.07
N GLN A 221 -32.93 12.36 50.23
CA GLN A 221 -33.53 11.68 51.41
C GLN A 221 -34.03 12.66 52.49
N GLN A 222 -34.52 13.85 52.12
CA GLN A 222 -35.35 14.62 53.05
C GLN A 222 -36.78 14.04 53.03
N PRO A 223 -37.32 13.64 54.20
CA PRO A 223 -38.64 13.04 54.27
C PRO A 223 -39.69 14.08 53.86
N ALA A 224 -40.49 13.72 52.85
CA ALA A 224 -41.64 14.48 52.42
C ALA A 224 -42.60 14.69 53.61
N GLN A 225 -42.57 15.89 54.19
CA GLN A 225 -43.63 16.33 55.08
C GLN A 225 -44.84 16.69 54.21
N THR A 226 -45.80 15.78 54.21
CA THR A 226 -47.19 15.99 53.80
C THR A 226 -47.74 17.25 54.45
N THR A 227 -47.97 18.28 53.64
CA THR A 227 -48.91 19.35 53.98
C THR A 227 -49.81 19.53 52.76
N GLY A 228 -51.07 19.15 52.92
CA GLY A 228 -52.09 19.32 51.89
C GLY A 228 -52.52 20.77 51.81
N GLN A 229 -52.74 21.26 50.59
CA GLN A 229 -53.76 22.26 50.32
C GLN A 229 -54.12 22.23 48.84
N ALA A 230 -55.41 22.08 48.57
CA ALA A 230 -56.01 22.16 47.25
C ALA A 230 -56.01 23.62 46.75
N ASP A 231 -55.72 23.83 45.47
CA ASP A 231 -56.48 24.77 44.63
C ASP A 231 -56.21 24.52 43.14
N ALA A 232 -57.14 24.99 42.32
CA ALA A 232 -57.42 24.66 40.95
C ALA A 232 -56.59 25.41 39.89
N GLY A 233 -56.57 24.83 38.69
CA GLY A 233 -56.77 25.58 37.45
C GLY A 233 -55.56 25.82 36.53
N ALA A 234 -55.83 25.64 35.23
CA ALA A 234 -55.07 26.03 34.03
C ALA A 234 -53.83 25.17 33.70
N ASP A 235 -53.86 24.24 32.72
CA ASP A 235 -54.02 24.45 31.27
C ASP A 235 -52.93 25.38 30.70
N VAL A 236 -51.80 24.82 30.21
CA VAL A 236 -50.99 25.36 29.08
C VAL A 236 -50.05 24.26 28.52
N ALA A 237 -50.31 23.94 27.26
CA ALA A 237 -49.41 23.67 26.14
C ALA A 237 -48.16 22.77 26.31
N GLN A 238 -48.31 21.63 25.66
CA GLN A 238 -47.33 20.77 25.01
C GLN A 238 -46.41 21.58 24.06
N THR A 239 -45.10 21.60 24.31
CA THR A 239 -44.07 21.95 23.30
C THR A 239 -43.01 20.87 23.24
N ALA A 240 -43.10 20.08 22.16
CA ALA A 240 -42.09 19.13 21.75
C ALA A 240 -40.84 19.90 21.30
N ALA A 241 -39.73 19.75 22.02
CA ALA A 241 -38.43 20.19 21.57
C ALA A 241 -37.92 19.22 20.50
N ALA A 242 -37.94 19.68 19.26
CA ALA A 242 -37.35 19.02 18.11
C ALA A 242 -35.84 18.84 18.31
N GLN A 243 -35.37 17.62 18.09
CA GLN A 243 -33.96 17.31 17.93
C GLN A 243 -33.46 17.95 16.63
N GLU A 244 -32.54 18.91 16.73
CA GLU A 244 -31.82 19.47 15.59
C GLU A 244 -30.97 18.38 14.94
N ALA A 245 -31.24 18.12 13.67
CA ALA A 245 -30.39 17.32 12.80
C ALA A 245 -29.12 18.13 12.43
N PRO A 246 -27.95 17.48 12.31
CA PRO A 246 -26.73 18.15 11.87
C PRO A 246 -26.87 18.63 10.41
N VAL A 247 -26.57 19.90 10.21
CA VAL A 247 -26.58 20.62 8.92
C VAL A 247 -25.59 19.95 7.94
N PRO A 248 -25.97 19.75 6.66
CA PRO A 248 -25.02 19.33 5.64
C PRO A 248 -24.01 20.45 5.36
N ILE A 249 -22.72 20.11 5.40
CA ILE A 249 -21.65 20.99 4.94
C ILE A 249 -21.77 21.08 3.41
N ASP A 250 -22.31 22.21 2.95
CA ASP A 250 -22.36 22.58 1.55
C ASP A 250 -20.95 22.99 1.09
N LEU A 251 -20.36 22.17 0.23
CA LEU A 251 -19.07 22.44 -0.44
C LEU A 251 -19.37 22.82 -1.89
N THR A 252 -20.02 23.97 -2.08
CA THR A 252 -20.15 24.62 -3.38
C THR A 252 -19.20 25.80 -3.47
N ASP A 253 -18.35 25.70 -4.48
CA ASP A 253 -17.85 26.74 -5.37
C ASP A 253 -17.08 27.94 -4.80
N GLY A 254 -15.86 28.08 -5.33
CA GLY A 254 -14.92 29.15 -5.03
C GLY A 254 -13.97 29.37 -6.21
N SER A 255 -14.53 29.36 -7.43
CA SER A 255 -13.96 30.10 -8.55
C SER A 255 -14.34 31.57 -8.39
N GLU A 256 -13.36 32.46 -8.17
CA GLU A 256 -13.17 33.69 -8.95
C GLU A 256 -12.07 34.60 -8.36
N ASN A 257 -11.09 34.88 -9.23
CA ASN A 257 -10.62 36.21 -9.61
C ASN A 257 -9.93 37.13 -8.57
N GLY A 258 -8.63 37.36 -8.80
CA GLY A 258 -7.84 38.43 -8.20
C GLY A 258 -6.67 38.79 -9.11
N GLY A 259 -6.94 39.64 -10.10
CA GLY A 259 -5.91 40.27 -10.92
C GLY A 259 -5.17 41.37 -10.16
N ALA A 260 -3.86 41.49 -10.41
CA ALA A 260 -3.11 42.71 -10.18
C ALA A 260 -2.07 42.86 -11.29
N GLN A 261 -2.24 43.94 -12.06
CA GLN A 261 -1.28 44.51 -13.00
C GLN A 261 0.06 44.81 -12.30
N ASN A 262 1.17 44.60 -13.01
CA ASN A 262 2.31 45.48 -12.85
C ASN A 262 3.04 45.64 -14.19
N ASP A 263 2.92 46.84 -14.74
CA ASP A 263 3.66 47.35 -15.87
C ASP A 263 5.09 47.71 -15.44
N GLY A 264 6.08 47.35 -16.25
CA GLY A 264 7.49 47.64 -15.95
C GLY A 264 8.39 47.37 -17.14
N ALA A 265 8.34 48.28 -18.12
CA ALA A 265 9.20 48.32 -19.28
C ALA A 265 10.68 48.54 -18.92
N GLY A 266 11.58 47.84 -19.62
CA GLY A 266 13.03 47.99 -19.52
C GLY A 266 13.72 47.45 -20.78
N GLU A 267 13.82 48.31 -21.78
CA GLU A 267 14.50 48.13 -23.06
C GLU A 267 16.04 47.99 -22.93
N THR A 268 16.59 46.93 -23.57
CA THR A 268 17.81 46.83 -24.43
C THR A 268 19.17 47.46 -24.02
N PRO A 269 20.37 47.04 -24.54
CA PRO A 269 20.58 46.49 -25.89
C PRO A 269 21.57 45.34 -26.09
N ALA A 270 21.45 44.84 -27.32
CA ALA A 270 22.23 43.85 -28.03
C ALA A 270 23.75 44.10 -28.04
N LYS A 271 24.52 43.00 -28.09
CA LYS A 271 25.84 42.98 -28.72
C LYS A 271 25.98 41.82 -29.71
N LYS A 272 26.32 42.23 -30.94
CA LYS A 272 26.60 41.45 -32.14
C LYS A 272 27.91 40.67 -32.06
N THR A 273 28.05 39.80 -33.07
CA THR A 273 29.24 39.13 -33.64
C THR A 273 29.45 37.71 -33.12
N ARG A 274 29.70 36.68 -33.95
CA ARG A 274 30.35 36.70 -35.27
C ARG A 274 30.07 35.40 -36.05
N THR A 275 29.94 35.58 -37.36
CA THR A 275 29.90 34.61 -38.46
C THR A 275 31.14 33.72 -38.54
N ALA A 276 30.96 32.44 -38.88
CA ALA A 276 31.91 31.70 -39.73
C ALA A 276 31.25 30.46 -40.35
N SER A 277 31.04 30.56 -41.67
CA SER A 277 30.72 29.49 -42.61
C SER A 277 31.74 28.35 -42.57
N ARG A 278 31.27 27.10 -42.72
CA ARG A 278 32.05 26.05 -43.40
C ARG A 278 31.14 25.00 -44.06
N LYS A 279 30.88 25.28 -45.35
CA LYS A 279 30.96 24.39 -46.52
C LYS A 279 30.96 22.87 -46.27
N ALA A 280 29.99 22.21 -46.88
CA ALA A 280 29.98 20.78 -47.22
C ALA A 280 31.24 20.34 -47.98
N PRO A 281 31.50 19.02 -48.04
CA PRO A 281 31.34 18.39 -49.34
C PRO A 281 30.56 17.07 -49.30
N ALA A 282 29.75 16.89 -50.33
CA ALA A 282 29.22 15.62 -50.77
C ALA A 282 30.36 14.66 -51.17
N LYS A 283 30.23 13.38 -50.83
CA LYS A 283 30.76 12.31 -51.67
C LYS A 283 29.89 11.05 -51.59
N LYS A 284 29.30 10.75 -52.75
CA LYS A 284 28.78 9.45 -53.18
C LYS A 284 29.70 8.31 -52.75
N THR A 285 29.13 7.22 -52.27
CA THR A 285 29.46 5.87 -52.78
C THR A 285 28.24 4.97 -52.64
N ALA A 286 27.86 4.41 -53.78
CA ALA A 286 26.88 3.36 -53.95
C ALA A 286 27.51 1.98 -53.68
N ALA A 287 26.66 0.95 -53.71
CA ALA A 287 26.93 -0.49 -53.61
C ALA A 287 27.08 -1.02 -52.17
N ALA A 288 26.52 -2.17 -51.77
CA ALA A 288 25.92 -3.25 -52.53
C ALA A 288 24.77 -3.89 -51.75
N LYS A 289 23.69 -4.17 -52.47
CA LYS A 289 22.56 -5.01 -52.10
C LYS A 289 23.06 -6.46 -52.06
N ALA A 290 23.31 -7.01 -50.87
CA ALA A 290 23.59 -8.43 -50.69
C ALA A 290 22.27 -9.22 -50.55
N PRO A 291 22.06 -10.30 -51.32
CA PRO A 291 20.83 -11.07 -51.28
C PRO A 291 20.74 -11.94 -50.02
N ALA A 292 19.52 -11.97 -49.47
CA ALA A 292 19.10 -12.85 -48.39
C ALA A 292 19.39 -14.32 -48.71
N LYS A 293 20.28 -14.95 -47.94
CA LYS A 293 20.36 -16.41 -47.84
C LYS A 293 19.19 -16.91 -47.01
N LYS A 294 18.24 -17.57 -47.67
CA LYS A 294 17.24 -18.47 -47.06
C LYS A 294 17.95 -19.43 -46.09
N PRO A 295 17.50 -19.57 -44.82
CA PRO A 295 17.89 -20.70 -44.00
C PRO A 295 17.22 -21.97 -44.54
N ALA A 296 18.04 -22.99 -44.78
CA ALA A 296 17.62 -24.32 -45.17
C ALA A 296 16.70 -24.95 -44.11
N ALA A 297 15.63 -25.57 -44.60
CA ALA A 297 14.71 -26.39 -43.82
C ALA A 297 15.47 -27.50 -43.07
N LYS A 298 15.51 -27.41 -41.74
CA LYS A 298 15.86 -28.56 -40.89
C LYS A 298 14.65 -29.49 -40.82
N LYS A 299 14.85 -30.71 -41.33
CA LYS A 299 13.95 -31.87 -41.20
C LYS A 299 13.56 -32.09 -39.73
N PRO A 300 12.32 -32.50 -39.43
CA PRO A 300 11.96 -32.98 -38.10
C PRO A 300 12.61 -34.35 -37.85
N ALA A 301 13.44 -34.43 -36.82
CA ALA A 301 13.92 -35.69 -36.28
C ALA A 301 12.77 -36.38 -35.56
N VAL A 302 12.31 -37.49 -36.12
CA VAL A 302 11.42 -38.48 -35.52
C VAL A 302 12.07 -38.99 -34.23
N ARG A 303 11.59 -38.51 -33.07
CA ARG A 303 11.99 -39.07 -31.77
C ARG A 303 11.08 -40.25 -31.46
N LYS A 304 11.65 -41.44 -31.63
CA LYS A 304 11.09 -42.73 -31.20
C LYS A 304 10.56 -42.64 -29.77
N THR A 305 9.33 -43.12 -29.63
CA THR A 305 8.72 -43.59 -28.39
C THR A 305 9.59 -44.67 -27.75
N ALA A 306 9.92 -44.49 -26.48
CA ALA A 306 10.42 -45.56 -25.62
C ALA A 306 9.49 -45.64 -24.42
N ALA A 307 8.79 -46.78 -24.37
CA ALA A 307 7.91 -47.20 -23.31
C ALA A 307 8.70 -47.54 -22.03
N GLY A 308 8.01 -47.45 -20.90
CA GLY A 308 8.23 -48.36 -19.78
C GLY A 308 8.99 -47.80 -18.58
N LYS A 309 8.25 -47.45 -17.52
CA LYS A 309 8.35 -48.18 -16.24
C LYS A 309 7.23 -47.77 -15.28
N LYS A 310 6.37 -48.76 -14.97
CA LYS A 310 5.49 -48.78 -13.79
C LYS A 310 6.36 -48.71 -12.52
N PRO A 311 6.02 -47.89 -11.51
CA PRO A 311 6.42 -48.17 -10.14
C PRO A 311 5.44 -49.15 -9.49
N ALA A 312 6.02 -50.14 -8.80
CA ALA A 312 5.33 -51.19 -8.06
C ALA A 312 4.62 -50.63 -6.83
N THR A 313 3.41 -51.13 -6.60
CA THR A 313 2.62 -51.01 -5.38
C THR A 313 3.30 -51.77 -4.24
N ALA A 314 3.75 -51.05 -3.21
CA ALA A 314 4.14 -51.65 -1.94
C ALA A 314 2.86 -51.92 -1.12
N LYS A 315 2.60 -53.20 -0.85
CA LYS A 315 1.65 -53.68 0.16
C LYS A 315 2.18 -53.30 1.55
N ALA A 316 1.35 -52.64 2.35
CA ALA A 316 1.54 -52.52 3.78
C ALA A 316 0.83 -53.71 4.45
N ASP A 317 1.62 -54.57 5.11
CA ASP A 317 1.13 -55.58 6.05
C ASP A 317 0.70 -54.89 7.36
N SER A 318 -0.50 -55.23 7.83
CA SER A 318 -1.00 -54.88 9.16
C SER A 318 -0.71 -56.04 10.12
N PRO A 319 -0.16 -55.80 11.33
CA PRO A 319 -0.08 -56.83 12.35
C PRO A 319 -1.42 -57.04 13.05
N LYS A 320 -1.66 -58.31 13.32
CA LYS A 320 -2.83 -58.96 13.91
C LYS A 320 -2.86 -58.71 15.42
N ALA A 321 -4.03 -58.36 15.95
CA ALA A 321 -4.28 -58.25 17.38
C ALA A 321 -4.39 -59.64 18.04
N GLU A 322 -3.81 -59.76 19.23
CA GLU A 322 -3.99 -60.87 20.17
C GLU A 322 -5.35 -60.75 20.88
N SER A 323 -6.09 -61.85 20.90
CA SER A 323 -7.08 -62.26 21.91
C SER A 323 -7.29 -63.76 21.78
#